data_AF-A0AAW3JT37-F1
#
_entry.id   AF-A0AAW3JT37-F1
#
_cell.length_a   1.000
_cell.length_b   1.000
_cell.length_c   1.000
_cell.angle_alpha   90.00
_cell.angle_beta   90.00
_cell.angle_gamma   90.00
#
_symmetry.space_group_name_H-M   'P 1'
#
loop_
_entity.id
_entity.type
_entity.pdbx_description
1 polymer ?
#
loop_
_entity_poly.entity_id
_entity_poly.type
_entity_poly.pdbx_seq_one_letter_code
_entity_poly.pdbx_strand_id
1 'polypeptide(L)'
;MNFKVGDKEYTLEYTFEAAENQKCVDAMTDIFGGAMMTKIDESKSEALQIRDFLMTMSDLPRMAMDMFYAGLLENHGEDGDGEIMSRLDAKRLYKEFCKENPDDVMASSYYGLITVISEQMEKDGFFKRTGLADILESMGRAIQETGKPVKKPTDRKKKQPTKKQKEAAEKKVENHSTSE
;
A
#
# COMPACT_ATOMS: atom_id res chain seq x y z
N MET A 1 -20.40 1.50 10.63
CA MET A 1 -21.14 0.26 10.27
C MET A 1 -21.61 -0.44 11.52
N ASN A 2 -22.83 -0.97 11.54
CA ASN A 2 -23.35 -1.69 12.71
C ASN A 2 -23.34 -3.20 12.49
N PHE A 3 -23.10 -3.96 13.55
CA PHE A 3 -23.22 -5.42 13.59
C PHE A 3 -23.78 -5.87 14.95
N LYS A 4 -24.31 -7.08 15.02
CA LYS A 4 -24.93 -7.61 16.25
C LYS A 4 -24.17 -8.79 16.82
N VAL A 5 -24.10 -8.83 18.15
CA VAL A 5 -23.63 -9.98 18.93
C VAL A 5 -24.58 -10.15 20.12
N GLY A 6 -25.20 -11.33 20.20
CA GLY A 6 -26.35 -11.56 21.06
C GLY A 6 -27.47 -10.56 20.78
N ASP A 7 -27.95 -9.90 21.84
CA ASP A 7 -28.99 -8.88 21.75
C ASP A 7 -28.43 -7.45 21.63
N LYS A 8 -27.10 -7.27 21.58
CA LYS A 8 -26.47 -5.96 21.52
C LYS A 8 -26.01 -5.61 20.10
N GLU A 9 -26.22 -4.36 19.73
CA GLU A 9 -25.68 -3.74 18.51
C GLU A 9 -24.38 -3.01 18.83
N TYR A 10 -23.37 -3.22 17.98
CA TYR A 10 -22.05 -2.60 18.05
C TYR A 10 -21.78 -1.83 16.77
N THR A 11 -21.01 -0.75 16.89
CA THR A 11 -20.65 0.15 15.79
C THR A 11 -19.15 0.09 15.54
N LEU A 12 -18.77 -0.17 14.29
CA LEU A 12 -17.43 0.11 13.77
C LEU A 12 -17.41 1.49 13.11
N GLU A 13 -16.57 2.37 13.60
CA GLU A 13 -16.37 3.71 13.08
C GLU A 13 -14.87 4.06 13.06
N TYR A 14 -14.42 4.60 11.93
CA TYR A 14 -13.00 4.88 11.69
C TYR A 14 -12.72 6.37 11.56
N THR A 15 -13.10 7.12 12.59
CA THR A 15 -12.90 8.57 12.69
C THR A 15 -11.71 8.91 13.59
N PHE A 16 -11.90 9.50 14.76
CA PHE A 16 -10.80 10.07 15.54
C PHE A 16 -10.00 8.98 16.26
N GLU A 17 -10.67 8.15 17.04
CA GLU A 17 -10.02 7.11 17.85
C GLU A 17 -9.23 6.13 16.98
N ALA A 18 -9.80 5.74 15.84
CA ALA A 18 -9.12 4.85 14.92
C ALA A 18 -7.92 5.51 14.24
N ALA A 19 -8.01 6.79 13.88
CA ALA A 19 -6.94 7.52 13.20
C ALA A 19 -5.77 7.85 14.12
N GLU A 20 -6.01 7.94 15.43
CA GLU A 20 -4.97 8.12 16.45
C GLU A 20 -4.40 6.78 16.93
N ASN A 21 -5.04 5.65 16.58
CA ASN A 21 -4.54 4.33 16.90
C ASN A 21 -3.35 3.93 16.00
N GLN A 22 -2.14 4.03 16.56
CA GLN A 22 -0.90 3.72 15.85
C GLN A 22 -0.91 2.35 15.16
N LYS A 23 -1.38 1.30 15.82
CA LYS A 23 -1.37 -0.06 15.24
C LYS A 23 -2.31 -0.19 14.04
N CYS A 24 -3.43 0.53 14.07
CA CYS A 24 -4.38 0.59 12.97
C CYS A 24 -3.76 1.30 11.76
N VAL A 25 -3.14 2.46 11.98
CA VAL A 25 -2.47 3.25 10.94
C VAL A 25 -1.29 2.50 10.35
N ASP A 26 -0.45 1.87 11.18
CA ASP A 26 0.69 1.04 10.76
C ASP A 26 0.19 -0.13 9.91
N ALA A 27 -0.84 -0.85 10.38
CA ALA A 27 -1.40 -1.97 9.64
C ALA A 27 -1.90 -1.52 8.26
N MET A 28 -2.57 -0.38 8.17
CA MET A 28 -3.10 0.10 6.90
C MET A 28 -1.99 0.59 5.95
N THR A 29 -0.95 1.21 6.50
CA THR A 29 0.24 1.62 5.75
C THR A 29 0.96 0.42 5.18
N ASP A 30 1.10 -0.66 5.95
CA ASP A 30 1.74 -1.91 5.49
C ASP A 30 0.95 -2.55 4.33
N ILE A 31 -0.39 -2.59 4.44
CA ILE A 31 -1.26 -3.15 3.41
C ILE A 31 -1.12 -2.37 2.10
N PHE A 32 -1.33 -1.05 2.14
CA PHE A 32 -1.38 -0.23 0.93
C PHE A 32 0.00 0.10 0.38
N GLY A 33 0.99 0.35 1.26
CA GLY A 33 2.38 0.55 0.88
C GLY A 33 2.95 -0.70 0.20
N GLY A 34 2.73 -1.87 0.79
CA GLY A 34 3.13 -3.15 0.21
C GLY A 34 2.44 -3.43 -1.13
N ALA A 35 1.12 -3.22 -1.20
CA ALA A 35 0.38 -3.39 -2.44
C ALA A 35 0.88 -2.47 -3.56
N MET A 36 1.19 -1.19 -3.28
CA MET A 36 1.75 -0.26 -4.27
C MET A 36 3.13 -0.69 -4.79
N MET A 37 3.98 -1.31 -3.96
CA MET A 37 5.25 -1.89 -4.42
C MET A 37 5.06 -3.12 -5.31
N THR A 38 3.95 -3.85 -5.14
CA THR A 38 3.61 -5.02 -5.98
C THR A 38 2.97 -4.67 -7.33
N LYS A 39 2.63 -3.39 -7.59
CA LYS A 39 2.06 -2.87 -8.86
C LYS A 39 2.99 -2.93 -10.09
N ILE A 40 3.88 -3.92 -10.14
CA ILE A 40 4.78 -4.20 -11.25
C ILE A 40 4.07 -5.03 -12.34
N ASP A 41 2.95 -5.70 -12.02
CA ASP A 41 2.17 -6.49 -12.97
C ASP A 41 0.88 -5.77 -13.40
N GLU A 42 0.99 -4.92 -14.43
CA GLU A 42 -0.13 -4.17 -15.03
C GLU A 42 -1.25 -5.06 -15.61
N SER A 43 -1.05 -6.39 -15.69
CA SER A 43 -2.06 -7.31 -16.22
C SER A 43 -3.15 -7.69 -15.21
N LYS A 44 -2.96 -7.43 -13.91
CA LYS A 44 -3.94 -7.71 -12.85
C LYS A 44 -4.60 -6.43 -12.35
N SER A 45 -5.89 -6.51 -11.99
CA SER A 45 -6.56 -5.38 -11.33
C SER A 45 -5.94 -5.07 -9.97
N GLU A 46 -6.01 -3.81 -9.54
CA GLU A 46 -5.44 -3.39 -8.25
C GLU A 46 -5.99 -4.20 -7.06
N ALA A 47 -7.29 -4.51 -7.08
CA ALA A 47 -7.94 -5.34 -6.07
C ALA A 47 -7.34 -6.76 -5.99
N LEU A 48 -7.03 -7.38 -7.14
CA LEU A 48 -6.40 -8.71 -7.18
C LEU A 48 -4.97 -8.66 -6.65
N GLN A 49 -4.23 -7.58 -6.91
CA GLN A 49 -2.87 -7.41 -6.42
C GLN A 49 -2.84 -7.17 -4.90
N ILE A 50 -3.74 -6.34 -4.37
CA ILE A 50 -3.90 -6.14 -2.93
C ILE A 50 -4.25 -7.47 -2.26
N ARG A 51 -5.21 -8.23 -2.81
CA ARG A 51 -5.56 -9.55 -2.29
C ARG A 51 -4.36 -10.49 -2.30
N ASP A 52 -3.67 -10.62 -3.43
CA ASP A 52 -2.51 -11.51 -3.56
C ASP A 52 -1.41 -11.12 -2.55
N PHE A 53 -1.15 -9.82 -2.37
CA PHE A 53 -0.22 -9.31 -1.36
C PHE A 53 -0.66 -9.67 0.06
N LEU A 54 -1.93 -9.40 0.43
CA LEU A 54 -2.47 -9.74 1.74
C LEU A 54 -2.34 -11.23 2.07
N MET A 55 -2.52 -12.11 1.08
CA MET A 55 -2.35 -13.55 1.25
C MET A 55 -0.90 -13.97 1.52
N THR A 56 0.09 -13.13 1.20
CA THR A 56 1.49 -13.36 1.57
C THR A 56 1.83 -12.92 3.00
N MET A 57 0.98 -12.11 3.63
CA MET A 57 1.25 -11.58 4.97
C MET A 57 0.91 -12.62 6.03
N SER A 58 1.94 -13.18 6.69
CA SER A 58 1.74 -14.09 7.83
C SER A 58 1.02 -13.44 9.01
N ASP A 59 1.11 -12.11 9.12
CA ASP A 59 0.56 -11.33 10.24
C ASP A 59 -0.86 -10.80 9.99
N LEU A 60 -1.52 -11.21 8.90
CA LEU A 60 -2.88 -10.77 8.55
C LEU A 60 -3.89 -10.87 9.71
N PRO A 61 -3.94 -11.96 10.51
CA PRO A 61 -4.85 -12.06 11.66
C PRO A 61 -4.56 -11.02 12.75
N ARG A 62 -3.28 -10.67 12.95
CA ARG A 62 -2.89 -9.66 13.94
C ARG A 62 -3.43 -8.30 13.51
N MET A 63 -3.15 -7.92 12.26
CA MET A 63 -3.53 -6.64 11.66
C MET A 63 -5.04 -6.46 11.62
N ALA A 64 -5.77 -7.47 11.14
CA ALA A 64 -7.23 -7.45 11.09
C ALA A 64 -7.84 -7.16 12.47
N MET A 65 -7.29 -7.77 13.53
CA MET A 65 -7.74 -7.54 14.90
C MET A 65 -7.30 -6.19 15.49
N ASP A 66 -6.15 -5.66 15.09
CA ASP A 66 -5.73 -4.30 15.48
C ASP A 66 -6.68 -3.26 14.87
N MET A 67 -7.03 -3.44 13.60
CA MET A 67 -7.98 -2.57 12.88
C MET A 67 -9.40 -2.71 13.46
N PHE A 68 -9.88 -3.94 13.70
CA PHE A 68 -11.20 -4.16 14.29
C PHE A 68 -11.32 -3.54 15.69
N TYR A 69 -10.29 -3.68 16.52
CA TYR A 69 -10.24 -3.04 17.83
C TYR A 69 -10.31 -1.51 17.70
N ALA A 70 -9.50 -0.92 16.81
CA ALA A 70 -9.50 0.53 16.61
C ALA A 70 -10.85 1.06 16.14
N GLY A 71 -11.55 0.34 15.26
CA GLY A 71 -12.88 0.71 14.79
C GLY A 71 -13.97 0.70 15.88
N LEU A 72 -13.75 -0.01 16.98
CA LEU A 72 -14.70 -0.04 18.10
C LEU A 72 -14.50 1.13 19.07
N LEU A 73 -13.33 1.76 19.08
CA LEU A 73 -12.94 2.69 20.15
C LEU A 73 -13.81 3.96 20.20
N GLU A 74 -14.22 4.49 19.05
CA GLU A 74 -15.01 5.74 19.00
C GLU A 74 -16.34 5.60 19.76
N ASN A 75 -16.98 4.43 19.68
CA ASN A 75 -18.31 4.20 20.26
C ASN A 75 -18.27 3.35 21.53
N HIS A 76 -17.23 2.52 21.69
CA HIS A 76 -17.15 1.50 22.75
C HIS A 76 -15.84 1.55 23.55
N GLY A 77 -14.96 2.49 23.24
CA GLY A 77 -13.72 2.74 23.98
C GLY A 77 -13.93 3.62 25.21
N GLU A 78 -12.87 4.31 25.64
CA GLU A 78 -12.85 5.09 26.89
C GLU A 78 -13.85 6.24 26.86
N ASP A 79 -13.95 6.91 25.72
CA ASP A 79 -14.87 8.02 25.48
C ASP A 79 -16.26 7.58 24.99
N GLY A 80 -16.46 6.26 24.81
CA GLY A 80 -17.72 5.65 24.40
C GLY A 80 -18.51 5.03 25.56
N ASP A 81 -19.02 3.81 25.35
CA ASP A 81 -19.71 3.04 26.40
C ASP A 81 -18.78 2.27 27.36
N GLY A 82 -17.46 2.28 27.12
CA GLY A 82 -16.46 1.67 28.00
C GLY A 82 -16.40 0.14 27.98
N GLU A 83 -17.07 -0.54 27.04
CA GLU A 83 -17.06 -2.01 26.98
C GLU A 83 -15.79 -2.60 26.35
N ILE A 84 -15.15 -1.84 25.46
CA ILE A 84 -13.97 -2.27 24.71
C ILE A 84 -12.75 -1.49 25.20
N MET A 85 -12.15 -1.99 26.26
CA MET A 85 -10.99 -1.34 26.90
C MET A 85 -9.66 -1.96 26.53
N SER A 86 -9.69 -3.06 25.78
CA SER A 86 -8.49 -3.71 25.30
C SER A 86 -8.73 -4.47 24.00
N ARG A 87 -7.64 -4.74 23.30
CA ARG A 87 -7.64 -5.65 22.15
C ARG A 87 -8.15 -7.06 22.51
N LEU A 88 -8.03 -7.48 23.76
CA LEU A 88 -8.55 -8.77 24.21
C LEU A 88 -10.09 -8.76 24.24
N ASP A 89 -10.70 -7.64 24.61
CA ASP A 89 -12.16 -7.50 24.64
C ASP A 89 -12.73 -7.50 23.23
N ALA A 90 -12.12 -6.73 22.32
CA ALA A 90 -12.45 -6.79 20.89
C ALA A 90 -12.29 -8.20 20.31
N LYS A 91 -11.24 -8.94 20.69
CA LYS A 91 -11.05 -10.34 20.27
C LYS A 91 -12.14 -11.28 20.79
N ARG A 92 -12.61 -11.09 22.03
CA ARG A 92 -13.70 -11.88 22.61
C ARG A 92 -15.00 -11.60 21.87
N LEU A 93 -15.31 -10.32 21.65
CA LEU A 93 -16.47 -9.87 20.89
C LEU A 93 -16.48 -10.47 19.47
N TYR A 94 -15.37 -10.33 18.75
CA TYR A 94 -15.26 -10.90 17.39
C TYR A 94 -15.44 -12.41 17.37
N LYS A 95 -14.91 -13.13 18.37
CA LYS A 95 -15.09 -14.58 18.48
C LYS A 95 -16.56 -14.97 18.68
N GLU A 96 -17.31 -14.20 19.46
CA GLU A 96 -18.74 -14.42 19.66
C GLU A 96 -19.53 -14.12 18.38
N PHE A 97 -19.25 -12.97 17.75
CA PHE A 97 -19.79 -12.61 16.45
C PHE A 97 -19.62 -13.74 15.42
N CYS A 98 -18.42 -14.30 15.26
CA CYS A 98 -18.16 -15.37 14.30
C CYS A 98 -18.92 -16.66 14.59
N LYS A 99 -19.20 -16.97 15.86
CA LYS A 99 -19.96 -18.17 16.23
C LYS A 99 -21.44 -18.02 15.92
N GLU A 100 -21.96 -16.81 16.10
CA GLU A 100 -23.37 -16.50 15.84
C GLU A 100 -23.64 -16.28 14.36
N ASN A 101 -22.66 -15.78 13.62
CA ASN A 101 -22.80 -15.37 12.21
C ASN A 101 -21.74 -16.06 11.32
N PRO A 102 -21.66 -17.40 11.26
CA PRO A 102 -20.58 -18.11 10.55
C PRO A 102 -20.56 -17.85 9.03
N ASP A 103 -21.71 -17.48 8.45
CA ASP A 103 -21.86 -17.19 7.02
C ASP A 103 -21.64 -15.70 6.66
N ASP A 104 -21.38 -14.84 7.65
CA ASP A 104 -21.11 -13.43 7.43
C ASP A 104 -19.71 -13.21 6.81
N VAL A 105 -19.60 -12.21 5.93
CA VAL A 105 -18.33 -11.86 5.27
C VAL A 105 -17.23 -11.55 6.28
N MET A 106 -17.56 -10.83 7.36
CA MET A 106 -16.63 -10.54 8.45
C MET A 106 -16.18 -11.78 9.21
N ALA A 107 -17.01 -12.82 9.29
CA ALA A 107 -16.71 -14.08 10.00
C ALA A 107 -15.98 -15.10 9.13
N SER A 108 -16.15 -15.02 7.80
CA SER A 108 -15.63 -15.98 6.84
C SER A 108 -14.10 -16.14 6.90
N SER A 109 -13.37 -15.04 7.11
CA SER A 109 -11.91 -15.01 7.18
C SER A 109 -11.40 -13.64 7.66
N TYR A 110 -10.14 -13.58 8.11
CA TYR A 110 -9.49 -12.29 8.42
C TYR A 110 -9.35 -11.38 7.19
N TYR A 111 -9.25 -11.94 5.99
CA TYR A 111 -9.31 -11.16 4.75
C TYR A 111 -10.70 -10.54 4.54
N GLY A 112 -11.77 -11.31 4.78
CA GLY A 112 -13.15 -10.81 4.74
C GLY A 112 -13.36 -9.68 5.75
N LEU A 113 -12.84 -9.83 6.97
CA LEU A 113 -12.84 -8.78 7.97
C LEU A 113 -12.13 -7.49 7.49
N ILE A 114 -10.89 -7.60 7.00
CA ILE A 114 -10.15 -6.44 6.48
C ILE A 114 -10.87 -5.78 5.31
N THR A 115 -11.53 -6.55 4.45
CA THR A 115 -12.30 -6.02 3.32
C THR A 115 -13.43 -5.11 3.80
N VAL A 116 -14.25 -5.61 4.73
CA VAL A 116 -15.36 -4.83 5.32
C VAL A 116 -14.84 -3.61 6.07
N ILE A 117 -13.75 -3.75 6.82
CA ILE A 117 -13.11 -2.64 7.54
C ILE A 117 -12.62 -1.57 6.55
N SER A 118 -11.97 -1.96 5.47
CA SER A 118 -11.42 -1.02 4.49
C SER A 118 -12.52 -0.21 3.80
N GLU A 119 -13.63 -0.86 3.44
CA GLU A 119 -14.82 -0.17 2.91
C GLU A 119 -15.41 0.83 3.92
N GLN A 120 -15.44 0.46 5.20
CA GLN A 120 -15.94 1.35 6.24
C GLN A 120 -14.98 2.52 6.49
N MET A 121 -13.67 2.29 6.51
CA MET A 121 -12.65 3.34 6.59
C MET A 121 -12.74 4.35 5.44
N GLU A 122 -13.02 3.88 4.23
CA GLU A 122 -13.24 4.77 3.08
C GLU A 122 -14.47 5.66 3.31
N LYS A 123 -15.60 5.07 3.74
CA LYS A 123 -16.83 5.81 4.06
C LYS A 123 -16.65 6.84 5.16
N ASP A 124 -15.87 6.50 6.20
CA ASP A 124 -15.63 7.36 7.36
C ASP A 124 -14.55 8.43 7.10
N GLY A 125 -13.92 8.41 5.92
CA GLY A 125 -12.88 9.37 5.55
C GLY A 125 -11.54 9.16 6.28
N PHE A 126 -11.29 7.95 6.77
CA PHE A 126 -10.09 7.58 7.53
C PHE A 126 -8.79 7.95 6.82
N PHE A 127 -8.67 7.62 5.53
CA PHE A 127 -7.46 7.86 4.75
C PHE A 127 -7.13 9.35 4.59
N LYS A 128 -8.16 10.19 4.50
CA LYS A 128 -7.98 11.65 4.46
C LYS A 128 -7.55 12.18 5.82
N ARG A 129 -8.17 11.69 6.89
CA ARG A 129 -7.90 12.11 8.26
C ARG A 129 -6.48 11.76 8.71
N THR A 130 -6.02 10.55 8.39
CA THR A 130 -4.67 10.07 8.72
C THR A 130 -3.57 10.66 7.84
N GLY A 131 -3.93 11.35 6.75
CA GLY A 131 -2.98 11.81 5.74
C GLY A 131 -2.44 10.69 4.83
N LEU A 132 -2.90 9.45 5.01
CA LEU A 132 -2.47 8.31 4.18
C LEU A 132 -2.83 8.52 2.71
N ALA A 133 -3.95 9.17 2.39
CA ALA A 133 -4.32 9.50 1.02
C ALA A 133 -3.24 10.33 0.31
N ASP A 134 -2.75 11.39 0.98
CA ASP A 134 -1.73 12.28 0.43
C ASP A 134 -0.37 11.57 0.29
N ILE A 135 -0.02 10.73 1.28
CA ILE A 135 1.21 9.93 1.26
C ILE A 135 1.18 8.95 0.08
N LEU A 136 0.10 8.19 -0.09
CA LEU A 136 -0.03 7.21 -1.17
C LEU A 136 0.02 7.87 -2.56
N GLU A 137 -0.61 9.04 -2.73
CA GLU A 137 -0.50 9.82 -3.96
C GLU A 137 0.94 10.28 -4.22
N SER A 138 1.63 10.77 -3.19
CA SER A 138 3.03 11.21 -3.30
C SER A 138 3.97 10.06 -3.69
N MET A 139 3.77 8.87 -3.09
CA MET A 139 4.55 7.67 -3.40
C MET A 139 4.29 7.19 -4.82
N GLY A 140 3.03 7.18 -5.27
CA GLY A 140 2.66 6.82 -6.64
C GLY A 140 3.36 7.71 -7.67
N ARG A 141 3.39 9.03 -7.43
CA ARG A 141 4.13 9.99 -8.27
C ARG A 141 5.63 9.70 -8.30
N ALA A 142 6.25 9.46 -7.14
CA ALA A 142 7.68 9.19 -7.05
C ALA A 142 8.09 7.90 -7.79
N ILE A 143 7.27 6.84 -7.72
CA ILE A 143 7.50 5.59 -8.47
C ILE A 143 7.42 5.84 -9.98
N GLN A 144 6.43 6.62 -10.45
CA GLN A 144 6.31 6.97 -11.87
C GLN A 144 7.48 7.85 -12.36
N GLU A 145 8.02 8.72 -11.53
CA GLU A 145 9.16 9.57 -11.88
C GLU A 145 10.49 8.80 -11.93
N THR A 146 10.68 7.82 -11.04
CA THR A 146 11.86 6.95 -11.01
C THR A 146 11.82 5.83 -12.05
N GLY A 147 10.63 5.47 -12.55
CA GLY A 147 10.42 4.55 -13.67
C GLY A 147 10.62 5.16 -15.07
N LYS A 148 10.75 6.48 -15.19
CA LYS A 148 11.16 7.10 -16.47
C LYS A 148 12.62 6.76 -16.72
N PRO A 149 13.01 6.33 -17.95
CA PRO A 149 14.40 6.03 -18.24
C PRO A 149 15.22 7.28 -17.95
N VAL A 150 16.17 7.16 -17.02
CA VAL A 150 17.22 8.15 -16.79
C VAL A 150 17.76 8.50 -18.17
N LYS A 151 17.52 9.74 -18.62
CA LYS A 151 18.15 10.25 -19.84
C LYS A 151 19.64 10.18 -19.56
N LYS A 152 20.29 9.12 -20.04
CA LYS A 152 21.75 8.98 -19.99
C LYS A 152 22.29 10.31 -20.51
N PRO A 153 23.15 11.02 -19.76
CA PRO A 153 23.84 12.18 -20.30
C PRO A 153 24.46 11.73 -21.61
N THR A 154 24.07 12.36 -22.71
CA THR A 154 24.64 12.05 -24.03
C THR A 154 26.00 12.73 -24.10
N ASP A 155 26.88 12.37 -23.15
CA ASP A 155 28.22 12.90 -23.06
C ASP A 155 29.06 12.25 -24.15
N ARG A 156 29.37 13.06 -25.16
CA ARG A 156 30.39 12.84 -26.20
C ARG A 156 30.20 11.59 -27.06
N LYS A 157 29.24 11.64 -28.00
CA LYS A 157 29.53 11.04 -29.32
C LYS A 157 30.68 11.85 -29.94
N LYS A 158 31.91 11.32 -29.83
CA LYS A 158 33.05 11.79 -30.64
C LYS A 158 32.57 11.87 -32.09
N LYS A 159 32.61 13.08 -32.69
CA LYS A 159 32.35 13.27 -34.11
C LYS A 159 33.23 12.30 -34.88
N GLN A 160 32.62 11.40 -35.67
CA GLN A 160 33.37 10.61 -36.63
C GLN A 160 34.05 11.58 -37.61
N PRO A 161 35.34 11.38 -37.92
CA PRO A 161 36.03 12.23 -38.87
C PRO A 161 35.38 12.12 -40.25
N THR A 162 35.16 13.26 -40.90
CA THR A 162 34.61 13.34 -42.25
C THR A 162 35.58 12.78 -43.28
N LYS A 163 35.08 12.37 -44.45
CA LYS A 163 35.85 11.74 -45.55
C LYS A 163 37.14 12.52 -45.92
N LYS A 164 37.09 13.86 -45.86
CA LYS A 164 38.25 14.75 -46.07
C LYS A 164 39.37 14.58 -45.04
N GLN A 165 39.06 14.18 -43.80
CA GLN A 165 40.06 13.96 -42.74
C GLN A 165 40.74 12.59 -42.85
N LYS A 166 40.06 11.59 -43.46
CA LYS A 166 40.70 10.30 -43.81
C LYS A 166 41.64 10.42 -45.01
N GLU A 167 41.20 11.12 -46.06
CA GLU A 167 42.02 11.33 -47.27
C GLU A 167 43.30 12.17 -46.98
N ALA A 168 43.25 13.08 -46.02
CA ALA A 168 44.43 13.85 -45.58
C ALA A 168 45.42 13.03 -44.75
N ALA A 169 44.95 11.98 -44.06
CA ALA A 169 45.82 11.08 -43.30
C ALA A 169 46.54 10.08 -44.22
N GLU A 170 45.86 9.56 -45.24
CA GLU A 170 46.45 8.62 -46.22
C GLU A 170 47.53 9.29 -47.09
N LYS A 171 47.32 10.54 -47.52
CA LYS A 171 48.36 11.31 -48.25
C LYS A 171 49.60 11.66 -47.43
N LYS A 172 49.51 11.67 -46.10
CA LYS A 172 50.65 11.92 -45.21
C LYS A 172 51.55 10.70 -45.03
N VAL A 173 51.00 9.49 -45.25
CA VAL A 173 51.74 8.23 -45.13
C VAL A 173 52.55 7.93 -46.40
N GLU A 174 52.04 8.28 -47.59
CA GLU A 174 52.77 8.08 -48.85
C GLU A 174 54.02 8.97 -48.99
N ASN A 175 53.99 10.21 -48.47
CA ASN A 175 55.12 11.13 -48.57
C ASN A 175 56.28 10.85 -47.58
N HIS A 176 56.17 9.83 -46.72
CA HIS A 176 57.25 9.48 -45.78
C HIS A 176 57.95 8.16 -46.11
N SER A 177 57.60 7.51 -47.24
CA SER A 177 58.19 6.23 -47.67
C SER A 177 59.13 6.34 -48.89
N THR A 178 59.60 7.54 -49.23
CA THR A 178 60.63 7.77 -50.26
C THR A 178 61.70 8.72 -49.73
N SER A 179 62.52 8.22 -48.81
CA SER A 179 63.83 8.80 -48.46
C SER A 179 64.67 7.75 -47.74
N GLU A 180 65.17 6.77 -48.50
CA GLU A 180 66.47 6.10 -48.31
C GLU A 180 67.07 5.79 -49.67
#